data_AF-A0A1A8UDH3-F1
#
_entry.id   AF-A0A1A8UDH3-F1
#
_cell.length_a   1.000
_cell.length_b   1.000
_cell.length_c   1.000
_cell.angle_alpha   90.00
_cell.angle_beta   90.00
_cell.angle_gamma   90.00
#
_symmetry.space_group_name_H-M   'P 1'
#
loop_
_entity.id
_entity.type
_entity.pdbx_description
1 polymer ?
#
loop_
_entity_poly.entity_id
_entity_poly.type
_entity_poly.pdbx_seq_one_letter_code
_entity_poly.pdbx_strand_id
1 'polypeptide(L)'
;SFRSNARGVITLIHKSVPFQVKNVIKDKFGRYLIIQGLLIQETINLINVYGPNTDDDAFFTNLFLTISLLQGKCIIGGDWNCVLDPCKDRPTGTDQAHNKSR
;
A
#
# COMPACT_ATOMS: atom_id res chain seq x y z
N SER A 1 -6.46 -15.93 17.96
CA SER A 1 -6.62 -16.67 16.70
C SER A 1 -6.60 -15.67 15.55
N PHE A 2 -5.51 -15.58 14.78
CA PHE A 2 -5.49 -14.79 13.55
C PHE A 2 -6.15 -15.63 12.46
N ARG A 3 -7.33 -15.23 11.97
CA ARG A 3 -7.94 -15.88 10.80
C ARG A 3 -7.10 -15.54 9.57
N SER A 4 -6.42 -16.54 9.00
CA SER A 4 -5.55 -16.43 7.81
C SER A 4 -6.26 -15.94 6.54
N ASN A 5 -7.60 -15.86 6.55
CA ASN A 5 -8.42 -15.63 5.35
C ASN A 5 -9.13 -14.26 5.34
N ALA A 6 -8.82 -13.36 6.27
CA ALA A 6 -9.53 -12.07 6.36
C ALA A 6 -8.94 -10.97 5.48
N ARG A 7 -7.69 -11.13 5.01
CA ARG A 7 -6.89 -10.08 4.36
C ARG A 7 -5.97 -10.69 3.31
N GLY A 8 -5.70 -9.94 2.26
CA GLY A 8 -4.74 -10.30 1.23
C GLY A 8 -4.77 -9.29 0.08
N VAL A 9 -3.61 -9.04 -0.52
CA VAL A 9 -3.45 -8.21 -1.71
C VAL A 9 -2.69 -8.97 -2.78
N ILE A 10 -2.95 -8.65 -4.05
CA ILE A 10 -2.28 -9.24 -5.20
C ILE A 10 -1.91 -8.15 -6.20
N THR A 11 -0.75 -8.27 -6.82
CA THR A 11 -0.34 -7.44 -7.95
C THR A 11 -0.21 -8.36 -9.17
N LEU A 12 -1.04 -8.12 -10.19
CA LEU A 12 -0.98 -8.87 -11.44
C LEU A 12 -0.24 -8.03 -12.48
N ILE A 13 0.83 -8.57 -13.05
CA ILE A 13 1.62 -7.91 -14.08
C ILE A 13 1.40 -8.68 -15.38
N HIS A 14 0.91 -7.97 -16.41
CA HIS A 14 0.66 -8.59 -17.70
C HIS A 14 1.98 -9.09 -18.33
N LYS A 15 1.96 -10.27 -18.97
CA LYS A 15 3.17 -10.94 -19.49
C LYS A 15 3.92 -10.12 -20.55
N SER A 16 3.25 -9.22 -21.25
CA SER A 16 3.89 -8.33 -22.24
C SER A 16 4.65 -7.17 -21.60
N VAL A 17 4.46 -6.91 -20.31
CA VAL A 17 5.20 -5.87 -19.59
C VAL A 17 6.55 -6.46 -19.23
N PRO A 18 7.68 -5.90 -19.72
CA PRO A 18 9.02 -6.44 -19.47
C PRO A 18 9.50 -6.04 -18.07
N PHE A 19 8.79 -6.50 -17.04
CA PHE A 19 9.07 -6.20 -15.64
C PHE A 19 9.90 -7.33 -15.02
N GLN A 20 11.13 -7.04 -14.62
CA GLN A 20 11.98 -7.99 -13.91
C GLN A 20 11.89 -7.77 -12.41
N VAL A 21 11.22 -8.67 -11.70
CA VAL A 21 11.15 -8.64 -10.23
C VAL A 21 12.56 -8.80 -9.64
N LYS A 22 12.94 -7.92 -8.72
CA LYS A 22 14.21 -7.96 -7.99
C LYS A 22 14.03 -8.24 -6.50
N ASN A 23 12.99 -7.67 -5.89
CA ASN A 23 12.69 -7.87 -4.49
C ASN A 23 11.17 -7.85 -4.26
N VAL A 24 10.71 -8.61 -3.26
CA VAL A 24 9.31 -8.69 -2.85
C VAL A 24 9.22 -8.58 -1.34
N ILE A 25 8.56 -7.54 -0.85
CA ILE A 25 8.30 -7.32 0.58
C ILE A 25 6.82 -7.57 0.83
N LYS A 26 6.54 -8.49 1.75
CA LYS A 26 5.18 -8.89 2.10
C LYS A 26 4.88 -8.43 3.52
N ASP A 27 3.73 -7.80 3.70
CA ASP A 27 3.21 -7.58 5.05
C ASP A 27 2.87 -8.90 5.74
N LYS A 28 3.11 -8.96 7.05
CA LYS A 28 2.83 -10.14 7.89
C LYS A 28 1.35 -10.49 7.93
N PHE A 29 0.47 -9.50 7.79
CA PHE A 29 -0.99 -9.65 7.87
C PHE A 29 -1.69 -9.53 6.51
N GLY A 30 -0.93 -9.52 5.41
CA GLY A 30 -1.47 -9.43 4.05
C GLY A 30 -2.06 -8.06 3.70
N ARG A 31 -1.65 -6.99 4.40
CA ARG A 31 -2.14 -5.62 4.21
C ARG A 31 -1.40 -4.86 3.12
N TYR A 32 -0.18 -5.24 2.75
CA TYR A 32 0.47 -4.68 1.58
C TYR A 32 1.42 -5.68 0.92
N LEU A 33 1.69 -5.42 -0.35
CA LEU A 33 2.68 -6.12 -1.16
C LEU A 33 3.50 -5.08 -1.91
N ILE A 34 4.81 -5.07 -1.68
CA ILE A 34 5.76 -4.23 -2.41
C ILE A 34 6.56 -5.12 -3.34
N ILE A 35 6.51 -4.81 -4.63
CA ILE A 35 7.29 -5.48 -5.66
C ILE A 35 8.25 -4.45 -6.25
N GLN A 36 9.54 -4.60 -5.95
CA GLN A 36 10.58 -3.82 -6.61
C GLN A 36 11.06 -4.59 -7.84
N GLY A 37 11.19 -3.89 -8.96
CA GLY A 37 11.70 -4.49 -10.18
C GLY A 37 12.22 -3.47 -11.17
N LEU A 38 12.81 -3.98 -12.24
CA LEU A 38 13.31 -3.19 -13.35
C LEU A 38 12.26 -3.18 -14.47
N LEU A 39 11.85 -2.00 -14.90
CA LEU A 39 10.98 -1.78 -16.04
C LEU A 39 11.68 -0.82 -17.00
N ILE A 40 12.10 -1.31 -18.18
CA ILE A 40 12.73 -0.47 -19.21
C ILE A 40 13.88 0.38 -18.61
N GLN A 41 14.82 -0.29 -17.94
CA GLN A 41 16.00 0.32 -17.27
C GLN A 41 15.69 1.20 -16.05
N GLU A 42 14.43 1.37 -15.66
CA GLU A 42 14.03 2.11 -14.47
C GLU A 42 13.71 1.17 -13.31
N THR A 43 14.28 1.42 -12.13
CA THR A 43 13.87 0.73 -10.90
C THR A 43 12.54 1.29 -10.44
N ILE A 44 11.51 0.45 -10.40
CA ILE A 44 10.15 0.78 -9.99
C ILE A 44 9.76 -0.07 -8.77
N ASN A 45 9.14 0.57 -7.78
CA ASN A 45 8.50 -0.07 -6.64
C ASN A 45 6.98 0.00 -6.83
N LEU A 46 6.34 -1.14 -7.10
CA LEU A 46 4.88 -1.28 -7.15
C LEU A 46 4.38 -1.65 -5.75
N ILE A 47 3.61 -0.77 -5.14
CA ILE A 47 3.16 -0.89 -3.74
C ILE A 47 1.63 -0.97 -3.74
N ASN A 48 1.09 -2.15 -3.46
CA ASN A 48 -0.36 -2.37 -3.33
C ASN A 48 -0.72 -2.44 -1.83
N VAL A 49 -1.63 -1.56 -1.39
CA VAL A 49 -2.00 -1.37 0.01
C VAL A 49 -3.48 -1.71 0.22
N TYR A 50 -3.77 -2.37 1.34
CA TYR A 50 -5.08 -2.53 1.94
C TYR A 50 -5.01 -2.04 3.38
N GLY A 51 -5.37 -0.77 3.61
CA GLY A 51 -5.27 -0.11 4.89
C GLY A 51 -6.20 -0.69 5.96
N PRO A 52 -5.93 -0.41 7.24
CA PRO A 52 -6.74 -0.86 8.36
C PRO A 52 -8.08 -0.11 8.44
N ASN A 53 -9.15 -0.82 8.79
CA ASN A 53 -10.49 -0.24 8.95
C ASN A 53 -10.63 0.58 10.24
N THR A 54 -9.63 0.50 11.12
CA THR A 54 -9.52 1.26 12.37
C THR A 54 -8.36 2.24 12.25
N ASP A 55 -8.44 3.36 12.96
CA ASP A 55 -7.32 4.30 13.08
C ASP A 55 -6.07 3.59 13.61
N ASP A 56 -5.03 3.50 12.79
CA ASP A 56 -3.76 2.84 13.07
C ASP A 56 -2.67 3.59 12.30
N ASP A 57 -2.20 4.67 12.91
CA ASP A 57 -1.15 5.55 12.42
C ASP A 57 0.20 4.82 12.34
N ALA A 58 0.42 3.85 13.23
CA ALA A 58 1.62 3.02 13.22
C ALA A 58 1.71 2.17 11.94
N PHE A 59 0.58 1.68 11.41
CA PHE A 59 0.57 0.96 10.13
C PHE A 59 1.13 1.83 9.00
N PHE A 60 0.59 3.04 8.81
CA PHE A 60 1.03 3.93 7.74
C PHE A 60 2.46 4.43 7.96
N THR A 61 2.83 4.77 9.19
CA THR A 61 4.20 5.17 9.54
C THR A 61 5.20 4.09 9.17
N ASN A 62 4.95 2.83 9.55
CA ASN A 62 5.83 1.71 9.23
C ASN A 62 5.89 1.41 7.73
N LEU A 63 4.75 1.55 7.02
CA LEU A 63 4.69 1.41 5.57
C LEU A 63 5.57 2.48 4.89
N PHE A 64 5.43 3.76 5.26
CA PHE A 64 6.21 4.84 4.66
C PHE A 64 7.70 4.78 5.02
N LEU A 65 8.05 4.36 6.25
CA LEU A 65 9.45 4.06 6.62
C LEU A 65 10.02 2.96 5.73
N THR A 66 9.28 1.87 5.52
CA THR A 66 9.70 0.78 4.63
C THR A 66 9.93 1.30 3.20
N ILE A 67 9.02 2.14 2.68
CA ILE A 67 9.12 2.71 1.33
C ILE A 67 10.31 3.67 1.21
N SER A 68 10.59 4.47 2.25
CA SER A 68 11.70 5.44 2.25
C SER A 68 13.09 4.80 2.13
N LEU A 69 13.22 3.52 2.49
CA LEU A 69 14.45 2.74 2.37
C LEU A 69 14.64 2.13 0.97
N LEU A 70 13.62 2.21 0.11
CA LEU A 70 13.66 1.66 -1.24
C LEU A 70 14.24 2.68 -2.22
N GLN A 71 15.09 2.21 -3.12
CA GLN A 71 15.55 2.98 -4.27
C GLN A 71 14.58 2.83 -5.44
N GLY A 72 14.55 3.82 -6.33
CA GLY A 72 13.71 3.82 -7.53
C GLY A 72 12.38 4.57 -7.36
N LYS A 73 11.61 4.67 -8.45
CA LYS A 73 10.34 5.39 -8.47
C LYS A 73 9.25 4.55 -7.82
N CYS A 74 8.45 5.15 -6.96
CA CYS A 74 7.35 4.47 -6.27
C CYS A 74 6.02 4.74 -6.98
N ILE A 75 5.27 3.67 -7.23
CA ILE A 75 3.86 3.73 -7.60
C ILE A 75 3.10 3.06 -6.46
N ILE A 76 2.35 3.85 -5.71
CA ILE A 76 1.60 3.41 -4.54
C ILE A 76 0.11 3.53 -4.86
N GLY A 77 -0.64 2.49 -4.57
CA GLY A 77 -2.09 2.49 -4.71
C GLY A 77 -2.74 1.35 -3.93
N GLY A 78 -4.06 1.24 -4.08
CA GLY A 78 -4.87 0.26 -3.38
C GLY A 78 -6.00 0.92 -2.60
N ASP A 79 -6.54 0.20 -1.63
CA ASP A 79 -7.58 0.69 -0.72
C ASP A 79 -6.92 1.19 0.57
N TRP A 80 -6.91 2.50 0.77
CA TRP A 80 -6.30 3.10 1.94
C TRP A 80 -7.14 2.91 3.21
N ASN A 81 -8.45 2.63 3.09
CA ASN A 81 -9.40 2.69 4.20
C ASN A 81 -9.28 3.96 5.05
N CYS A 82 -8.69 5.03 4.52
CA CYS A 82 -8.43 6.29 5.20
C CYS A 82 -8.85 7.42 4.29
N VAL A 83 -9.50 8.44 4.85
CA VAL A 83 -9.95 9.62 4.12
C VAL A 83 -8.87 10.67 4.24
N LEU A 84 -8.43 11.28 3.13
CA LEU A 84 -7.35 12.27 3.16
C LEU A 84 -7.88 13.68 3.42
N ASP A 85 -8.99 14.05 2.79
CA ASP A 85 -9.66 15.34 2.97
C ASP A 85 -11.16 15.11 3.11
N PRO A 86 -11.74 15.21 4.32
CA PRO A 86 -13.11 14.77 4.53
C PRO A 86 -14.10 15.70 3.81
N CYS A 87 -13.71 16.94 3.54
CA CYS A 87 -14.50 17.91 2.78
C CYS A 87 -14.56 17.55 1.29
N LYS A 88 -13.55 16.86 0.75
CA LYS A 88 -13.50 16.45 -0.66
C LYS A 88 -13.90 14.99 -0.89
N ASP A 89 -13.56 14.13 0.04
CA ASP A 89 -13.61 12.68 -0.12
C ASP A 89 -14.87 12.07 0.52
N ARG A 90 -15.64 12.85 1.30
CA ARG A 90 -16.91 12.41 1.90
C ARG A 90 -18.04 13.39 1.67
N PRO A 91 -19.25 12.92 1.30
CA PRO A 91 -20.43 13.78 1.18
C PRO A 91 -20.78 14.53 2.47
N THR A 92 -20.48 13.95 3.64
CA THR A 92 -20.77 14.55 4.94
C THR A 92 -19.76 15.60 5.39
N GLY A 93 -18.64 15.76 4.69
CA GLY A 93 -17.57 16.67 5.08
C GLY A 93 -16.81 16.24 6.35
N THR A 94 -17.07 15.03 6.87
CA THR A 94 -16.57 14.59 8.17
C THR A 94 -16.00 13.17 8.12
N ASP A 95 -14.87 12.98 8.78
CA ASP A 95 -14.33 11.67 9.09
C ASP A 95 -13.99 11.57 10.57
N GLN A 96 -14.45 10.50 11.22
CA GLN A 96 -14.15 10.20 12.61
C GLN A 96 -13.47 8.84 12.77
N ALA A 97 -13.26 8.11 11.68
CA ALA A 97 -12.73 6.76 11.73
C ALA A 97 -11.19 6.73 11.78
N HIS A 98 -10.52 7.73 11.20
CA HIS A 98 -9.07 7.75 10.99
C HIS A 98 -8.45 9.13 11.26
N ASN A 99 -8.62 9.64 12.48
CA ASN A 99 -8.17 11.00 12.82
C ASN A 99 -6.65 11.13 13.00
N LYS A 100 -5.97 10.03 13.39
CA LYS A 100 -4.52 10.01 13.61
C LYS A 100 -3.73 9.56 12.39
N SER A 101 -4.34 8.71 11.57
CA SER A 101 -3.74 8.16 10.35
C SER A 101 -3.74 9.14 9.17
N ARG A 102 -4.38 10.30 9.32
CA ARG A 102 -4.42 11.40 8.36
C ARG A 102 -3.11 12.18 8.30
#